data_AF-A0A645FSS3-F1
#
_entry.id   AF-A0A645FSS3-F1
#
_cell.length_a   1.000
_cell.length_b   1.000
_cell.length_c   1.000
_cell.angle_alpha   90.00
_cell.angle_beta   90.00
_cell.angle_gamma   90.00
#
_symmetry.space_group_name_H-M   'P 1'
#
loop_
_entity.id
_entity.type
_entity.pdbx_description
1 polymer ?
#
loop_
_entity_poly.entity_id
_entity_poly.type
_entity_poly.pdbx_seq_one_letter_code
_entity_poly.pdbx_strand_id
1 'polypeptide(L)' 'MLQPTRKGDPDMPLTDAELNDKFIELAVPVLGGERSAVLSKALWGIDGAGDLTAMC' A
#
# COMPACT_ATOMS: atom_id res chain seq x y z
N MET A 1 22.31 15.50 7.75
CA MET A 1 22.61 14.62 8.90
C MET A 1 22.52 13.17 8.44
N LEU A 2 23.31 12.27 9.01
CA LEU A 2 23.23 10.83 8.71
C LEU A 2 21.97 10.26 9.37
N GLN A 3 21.16 9.51 8.61
CA GLN A 3 19.98 8.84 9.14
C GLN A 3 20.45 7.57 9.86
N PRO A 4 20.21 7.39 11.16
CA PRO A 4 20.70 6.23 11.91
C PRO A 4 20.02 4.92 11.49
N THR A 5 18.81 5.00 10.96
CA THR A 5 18.05 3.89 10.39
C THR A 5 17.39 4.33 9.08
N ARG A 6 17.15 3.38 8.17
CA ARG A 6 16.53 3.70 6.88
C ARG A 6 15.01 3.75 7.06
N LYS A 7 14.38 4.76 6.45
CA LYS A 7 12.92 4.86 6.40
C LYS A 7 12.31 3.60 5.75
N GLY A 8 11.35 2.99 6.44
CA GLY A 8 10.71 1.72 6.10
C GLY A 8 11.30 0.49 6.82
N ASP A 9 12.39 0.64 7.58
CA ASP A 9 12.86 -0.40 8.48
C ASP A 9 11.91 -0.52 9.70
N PRO A 10 11.90 -1.65 10.44
CA PRO A 10 11.05 -1.80 11.62
C PRO A 10 11.25 -0.70 12.68
N ASP A 11 12.47 -0.19 12.81
CA ASP A 11 12.82 0.90 13.73
C ASP A 11 12.39 2.29 13.21
N MET A 12 12.03 2.42 11.93
CA MET A 12 11.52 3.65 11.32
C MET A 12 10.47 3.32 10.25
N PRO A 13 9.27 2.84 10.64
CA PRO A 13 8.28 2.37 9.68
C PRO A 13 7.77 3.50 8.78
N LEU A 14 7.23 3.10 7.63
CA LEU A 14 6.39 3.98 6.83
C LEU A 14 5.08 4.21 7.57
N THR A 15 4.55 5.42 7.47
CA THR A 15 3.17 5.71 7.86
C THR A 15 2.20 5.08 6.85
N ASP A 16 0.94 4.93 7.24
CA ASP A 16 -0.09 4.38 6.35
C ASP A 16 -0.23 5.20 5.05
N ALA A 17 -0.09 6.53 5.15
CA ALA A 17 -0.09 7.41 3.98
C ALA A 17 1.12 7.14 3.07
N GLU A 18 2.33 7.03 3.63
CA GLU A 18 3.53 6.72 2.86
C GLU A 18 3.47 5.31 2.24
N LEU A 19 2.85 4.34 2.92
CA LEU A 19 2.59 3.01 2.37
C LEU A 19 1.62 3.07 1.19
N ASN A 20 0.53 3.83 1.33
CA ASN A 20 -0.47 3.99 0.27
C ASN A 20 0.12 4.71 -0.95
N ASP A 21 0.88 5.78 -0.75
CA ASP A 21 1.55 6.50 -1.83
C ASP A 21 2.53 5.60 -2.59
N LYS A 22 3.33 4.83 -1.85
CA LYS A 22 4.25 3.84 -2.43
C LYS A 22 3.52 2.73 -3.17
N PHE A 23 2.37 2.28 -2.66
CA PHE A 23 1.53 1.31 -3.36
C PHE A 23 1.04 1.87 -4.70
N ILE A 24 0.51 3.09 -4.71
CA ILE A 24 0.01 3.75 -5.93
C ILE A 24 1.16 3.97 -6.93
N GLU A 25 2.32 4.43 -6.48
CA GLU A 25 3.52 4.60 -7.33
C GLU A 25 3.87 3.32 -8.09
N LEU A 26 3.83 2.17 -7.39
CA LEU A 26 4.24 0.88 -7.96
C LEU A 26 3.13 0.19 -8.75
N ALA A 27 1.87 0.33 -8.33
CA ALA A 27 0.74 -0.38 -8.91
C ALA A 27 0.20 0.31 -10.18
N VAL A 28 0.15 1.64 -10.21
CA VAL A 28 -0.45 2.40 -11.32
C VAL A 28 0.20 2.10 -12.68
N PRO A 29 1.54 2.00 -12.81
CA PRO A 29 2.18 1.66 -14.08
C PRO A 29 1.77 0.29 -14.64
N VAL A 30 1.26 -0.62 -13.81
CA VAL A 30 0.89 -2.00 -14.18
C VAL A 30 -0.62 -2.17 -14.32
N LEU A 31 -1.39 -1.65 -13.36
CA LEU A 31 -2.84 -1.86 -13.25
C LEU A 31 -3.67 -0.69 -13.80
N GLY A 32 -3.07 0.50 -13.91
CA GLY A 32 -3.76 1.75 -14.13
C GLY A 32 -4.33 2.36 -12.83
N GLY A 33 -4.68 3.64 -12.89
CA GLY A 33 -5.13 4.43 -11.72
C GLY A 33 -6.34 3.85 -11.00
N GLU A 34 -7.40 3.55 -11.74
CA GLU A 34 -8.67 3.09 -11.18
C GLU A 34 -8.53 1.74 -10.47
N ARG A 35 -7.95 0.74 -11.14
CA ARG A 35 -7.73 -0.59 -10.56
C ARG A 35 -6.80 -0.56 -9.35
N SER A 36 -5.77 0.29 -9.38
CA SER A 36 -4.88 0.47 -8.23
C SER A 36 -5.63 1.06 -7.03
N ALA A 37 -6.48 2.06 -7.24
CA ALA A 37 -7.27 2.65 -6.16
C ALA A 37 -8.27 1.66 -5.55
N VAL A 38 -8.95 0.86 -6.39
CA VAL A 38 -9.87 -0.19 -5.93
C VAL A 38 -9.13 -1.25 -5.11
N LEU A 39 -7.99 -1.74 -5.61
CA LEU A 39 -7.20 -2.76 -4.93
C LEU A 39 -6.63 -2.25 -3.60
N SER A 40 -6.09 -1.02 -3.55
CA SER A 40 -5.61 -0.42 -2.29
C SER A 40 -6.72 -0.37 -1.24
N LYS A 41 -7.90 0.11 -1.62
CA LYS A 41 -9.06 0.16 -0.73
C LYS A 41 -9.46 -1.22 -0.22
N ALA A 42 -9.45 -2.23 -1.09
CA ALA A 42 -9.79 -3.58 -0.72
C ALA A 42 -8.76 -4.16 0.29
N LEU A 43 -7.46 -3.97 0.05
CA LEU A 43 -6.38 -4.44 0.93
C LEU A 43 -6.46 -3.84 2.34
N TRP A 44 -6.81 -2.56 2.47
CA TRP A 44 -6.99 -1.91 3.78
C TRP A 44 -8.16 -2.44 4.61
N GLY A 45 -9.13 -3.12 3.99
CA GLY A 45 -10.29 -3.71 4.66
C GLY A 45 -10.30 -5.24 4.64
N ILE A 46 -9.15 -5.87 4.40
CA ILE A 46 -9.05 -7.33 4.19
C ILE A 46 -9.40 -8.15 5.44
N ASP A 47 -9.21 -7.57 6.62
CA ASP A 47 -9.56 -8.16 7.92
C ASP A 47 -11.08 -8.36 8.08
N GLY A 48 -11.89 -7.55 7.42
CA GLY A 48 -13.35 -7.68 7.36
C GLY A 48 -13.88 -8.44 6.14
N ALA A 49 -13.01 -8.92 5.24
CA ALA A 49 -13.44 -9.54 4.00
C ALA A 49 -13.90 -10.99 4.22
N GLY A 50 -15.07 -11.35 3.68
CA GLY A 50 -15.60 -12.72 3.74
C GLY A 50 -14.93 -13.69 2.75
N ASP A 51 -14.36 -13.14 1.68
CA ASP A 51 -13.58 -13.85 0.66
C ASP A 51 -12.58 -12.88 -0.01
N LEU A 52 -11.83 -13.36 -1.00
CA LEU A 52 -10.83 -12.58 -1.72
C LEU A 52 -11.32 -12.04 -3.07
N THR A 53 -12.61 -12.14 -3.39
CA THR A 53 -13.14 -11.74 -4.71
C THR A 53 -12.89 -10.26 -4.99
N ALA A 54 -12.88 -9.41 -3.96
CA ALA A 54 -12.57 -7.98 -4.10
C ALA A 54 -11.11 -7.67 -4.50
N MET A 55 -10.21 -8.67 -4.54
CA MET A 55 -8.80 -8.53 -4.93
C MET A 55 -8.52 -8.99 -6.38
N CYS A 56 -9.51 -9.59 -7.05
CA CYS A 56 -9.39 -10.17 -8.39
C CYS A 56 -10.08 -9.28 -9.45
#